data_AF-A0A1W2Q651-F1
#
_entry.id   AF-A0A1W2Q651-F1
#
_cell.length_a   1.000
_cell.length_b   1.000
_cell.length_c   1.000
_cell.angle_alpha   90.00
_cell.angle_beta   90.00
_cell.angle_gamma   90.00
#
_symmetry.space_group_name_H-M   'P 1'
#
loop_
_entity.id
_entity.type
_entity.pdbx_description
1 polymer ?
#
loop_
_entity_poly.entity_id
_entity_poly.type
_entity_poly.pdbx_seq_one_letter_code
_entity_poly.pdbx_strand_id
1 'polypeptide(L)'
;ALSSLSFGWRLDLLQRRRYCTPRYLDYEDLERKYWKNLTFVAPIYGADINGSIYDEGVDEWNIARLNTVLDVVEEECGISIEGVNTPYLYFGMWKTTFAWHTEDMDLYSINYLHFGEPKSWYAIPPEHGKRLERLAQGFFPSSSQGCDAFLRHKMTLISPSVLKKYGIPFDK
;
A
#
# COMPACT_ATOMS: atom_id res chain seq x y z
N ALA A 1 -13.09 -5.32 14.53
CA ALA A 1 -13.27 -4.47 15.74
C ALA A 1 -12.64 -3.06 15.64
N LEU A 2 -12.13 -2.60 14.48
CA LEU A 2 -11.53 -1.26 14.33
C LEU A 2 -12.31 -0.32 13.37
N SER A 3 -13.40 -0.80 12.76
CA SER A 3 -14.27 0.00 11.90
C SER A 3 -15.10 1.05 12.65
N SER A 4 -15.10 1.03 13.99
CA SER A 4 -15.92 1.91 14.84
C SER A 4 -15.21 3.14 15.41
N LEU A 5 -13.91 3.32 15.14
CA LEU A 5 -13.16 4.47 15.66
C LEU A 5 -13.35 5.70 14.77
N SER A 6 -13.87 6.79 15.34
CA SER A 6 -14.08 8.05 14.62
C SER A 6 -12.76 8.67 14.16
N PHE A 7 -12.84 9.48 13.10
CA PHE A 7 -11.68 10.12 12.48
C PHE A 7 -10.87 10.98 13.47
N GLY A 8 -11.53 11.71 14.37
CA GLY A 8 -10.87 12.52 15.41
C GLY A 8 -10.01 11.67 16.36
N TRP A 9 -10.51 10.52 16.81
CA TRP A 9 -9.73 9.61 17.66
C TRP A 9 -8.50 9.04 16.97
N ARG A 10 -8.54 8.87 15.65
CA ARG A 10 -7.38 8.41 14.86
C ARG A 10 -6.28 9.48 14.82
N LEU A 11 -6.65 10.75 14.67
CA LEU A 11 -5.71 11.88 14.69
C LEU A 11 -5.04 12.02 16.07
N ASP A 12 -5.78 11.89 17.16
CA ASP A 12 -5.22 11.91 18.52
C ASP A 12 -4.20 10.78 18.74
N LEU A 13 -4.42 9.62 18.11
CA LEU A 13 -3.50 8.50 18.21
C LEU A 13 -2.15 8.78 17.53
N LEU A 14 -2.16 9.53 16.41
CA LEU A 14 -0.95 9.96 15.69
C LEU A 14 -0.06 10.85 16.55
N GLN A 15 -0.68 11.68 17.41
CA GLN A 15 0.03 12.60 18.29
C GLN A 15 0.65 11.92 19.52
N ARG A 16 0.26 10.67 19.81
CA ARG A 16 0.88 9.93 20.92
C ARG A 16 2.33 9.65 20.60
N ARG A 17 3.23 9.97 21.55
CA ARG A 17 4.68 9.73 21.48
C ARG A 17 5.09 8.33 21.00
N ARG A 18 4.22 7.33 21.16
CA ARG A 18 4.45 5.94 20.74
C ARG A 18 4.36 5.72 19.23
N TYR A 19 3.54 6.50 18.53
CA TYR A 19 3.21 6.31 17.11
C TYR A 19 3.63 7.49 16.22
N CYS A 20 4.23 8.54 16.80
CA CYS A 20 4.73 9.67 16.03
C CYS A 20 5.98 9.29 15.23
N THR A 21 6.18 9.96 14.10
CA THR A 21 7.39 9.85 13.30
C THR A 21 8.62 10.22 14.16
N PRO A 22 9.67 9.38 14.19
CA PRO A 22 10.89 9.70 14.94
C PRO A 22 11.57 10.92 14.32
N ARG A 23 12.43 11.61 15.07
CA ARG A 23 13.30 12.64 14.46
C ARG A 23 14.21 11.98 13.43
N TYR A 24 14.39 12.60 12.27
CA TYR A 24 15.26 12.13 11.20
C TYR A 24 15.98 13.30 10.52
N LEU A 25 17.11 13.02 9.88
CA LEU A 25 17.91 14.03 9.16
C LEU A 25 17.39 14.24 7.74
N ASP A 26 17.14 13.15 7.03
CA ASP A 26 16.67 13.08 5.66
C ASP A 26 15.82 11.81 5.44
N TYR A 27 15.26 11.64 4.24
CA TYR A 27 14.43 10.47 3.93
C TYR A 27 15.22 9.16 3.94
N GLU A 28 16.52 9.17 3.67
CA GLU A 28 17.35 7.96 3.77
C GLU A 28 17.52 7.51 5.23
N ASP A 29 17.70 8.46 6.15
CA ASP A 29 17.73 8.20 7.59
C ASP A 29 16.39 7.66 8.09
N LEU A 30 15.28 8.22 7.59
CA LEU A 30 13.94 7.73 7.91
C LEU A 30 13.70 6.31 7.37
N GLU A 31 14.12 6.01 6.13
CA GLU A 31 14.08 4.68 5.53
C GLU A 31 14.89 3.67 6.35
N ARG A 32 16.11 4.02 6.76
CA ARG A 32 16.94 3.17 7.64
C ARG A 32 16.23 2.89 8.96
N LYS A 33 15.60 3.90 9.57
CA LYS A 33 14.85 3.75 10.82
C LYS A 33 13.62 2.86 10.66
N TYR A 34 12.91 2.97 9.54
CA TYR A 34 11.77 2.11 9.23
C TYR A 34 12.19 0.64 9.18
N TRP A 35 13.16 0.29 8.32
CA TRP A 35 13.58 -1.09 8.14
C TRP A 35 14.25 -1.69 9.39
N LYS A 36 14.97 -0.88 10.18
CA LYS A 36 15.57 -1.32 11.44
C LYS A 36 14.55 -1.62 12.52
N ASN A 37 13.43 -0.88 12.56
CA ASN A 37 12.47 -0.92 13.67
C ASN A 37 11.11 -1.53 13.31
N LEU A 38 10.97 -2.13 12.12
CA LEU A 38 9.70 -2.59 11.57
C LEU A 38 8.91 -3.50 12.53
N THR A 39 9.60 -4.41 13.22
CA THR A 39 9.01 -5.38 14.16
C THR A 39 8.71 -4.80 15.56
N PHE A 40 9.17 -3.58 15.87
CA PHE A 40 8.98 -2.95 17.19
C PHE A 40 7.80 -2.00 17.17
N VAL A 41 6.79 -2.24 18.02
CA VAL A 41 5.53 -1.45 18.06
C VAL A 41 4.78 -1.56 16.73
N ALA A 42 3.72 -2.37 16.73
CA ALA A 42 2.85 -2.50 15.57
C ALA A 42 2.07 -1.19 15.33
N PRO A 43 2.14 -0.61 14.13
CA PRO A 43 1.32 0.55 13.77
C PRO A 43 -0.14 0.11 13.57
N ILE A 44 -1.06 1.07 13.64
CA ILE A 44 -2.47 0.83 13.31
C ILE A 44 -2.73 1.45 11.94
N TYR A 45 -3.38 0.71 11.05
CA TYR A 45 -3.67 1.18 9.70
C TYR A 45 -5.17 1.21 9.42
N GLY A 46 -5.69 2.39 9.04
CA GLY A 46 -7.07 2.55 8.60
C GLY A 46 -7.16 2.37 7.09
N ALA A 47 -7.10 1.13 6.62
CA ALA A 47 -7.13 0.77 5.20
C ALA A 47 -8.53 0.38 4.71
N ASP A 48 -8.70 0.38 3.38
CA ASP A 48 -9.83 -0.21 2.67
C ASP A 48 -11.19 0.36 3.10
N ILE A 49 -11.26 1.68 3.29
CA ILE A 49 -12.51 2.38 3.62
C ILE A 49 -13.15 2.85 2.32
N ASN A 50 -14.30 2.28 1.97
CA ASN A 50 -15.10 2.73 0.83
C ASN A 50 -15.42 4.21 0.94
N GLY A 51 -15.10 4.97 -0.11
CA GLY A 51 -15.49 6.37 -0.22
C GLY A 51 -14.50 7.25 -0.97
N SER A 52 -14.93 8.47 -1.23
CA SER A 52 -14.13 9.53 -1.83
C SER A 52 -14.27 10.80 -0.98
N ILE A 53 -13.23 11.61 -0.94
CA ILE A 53 -13.24 12.94 -0.32
C ILE A 53 -12.97 14.04 -1.35
N TYR A 54 -13.18 13.75 -2.64
CA TYR A 54 -13.23 14.78 -3.67
C TYR A 54 -14.48 15.63 -3.47
N ASP A 55 -14.36 16.93 -3.69
CA ASP A 55 -15.51 17.84 -3.67
C ASP A 55 -16.46 17.53 -4.84
N GLU A 56 -17.75 17.82 -4.64
CA GLU A 56 -18.74 17.71 -5.70
C GLU A 56 -18.37 18.66 -6.86
N GLY A 57 -18.40 18.13 -8.09
CA GLY A 57 -18.12 18.90 -9.31
C GLY A 57 -16.67 18.85 -9.80
N VAL A 58 -15.74 18.20 -9.09
CA VAL A 58 -14.37 17.98 -9.60
C VAL A 58 -14.37 16.87 -10.64
N ASP A 59 -14.20 17.18 -11.92
CA ASP A 59 -14.23 16.20 -13.02
C ASP A 59 -12.83 15.72 -13.41
N GLU A 60 -11.81 16.55 -13.21
CA GLU A 60 -10.43 16.24 -13.59
C GLU A 60 -9.79 15.26 -12.60
N TRP A 61 -9.30 14.12 -13.12
CA TRP A 61 -8.57 13.11 -12.34
C TRP A 61 -9.31 12.63 -11.07
N ASN A 62 -10.65 12.64 -11.12
CA ASN A 62 -11.45 12.18 -10.01
C ASN A 62 -11.42 10.65 -9.94
N ILE A 63 -10.73 10.11 -8.94
CA ILE A 63 -10.53 8.66 -8.74
C ILE A 63 -11.86 7.91 -8.61
N ALA A 64 -12.93 8.56 -8.15
CA ALA A 64 -14.25 7.94 -8.06
C ALA A 64 -14.95 7.75 -9.42
N ARG A 65 -14.43 8.38 -10.49
CA ARG A 65 -15.02 8.38 -11.84
C ARG A 65 -13.96 8.65 -12.90
N LEU A 66 -13.06 7.70 -13.09
CA LEU A 66 -11.95 7.85 -14.04
C LEU A 66 -12.39 7.69 -15.51
N ASN A 67 -13.60 7.19 -15.76
CA ASN A 67 -14.17 6.87 -17.06
C ASN A 67 -13.27 5.95 -17.90
N THR A 68 -12.80 4.87 -17.27
CA THR A 68 -12.03 3.80 -17.90
C THR A 68 -12.94 2.65 -18.35
N VAL A 69 -12.36 1.64 -19.01
CA VAL A 69 -13.09 0.41 -19.37
C VAL A 69 -13.68 -0.32 -18.16
N LEU A 70 -13.09 -0.15 -16.97
CA LEU A 70 -13.62 -0.77 -15.74
C LEU A 70 -14.95 -0.14 -15.29
N ASP A 71 -15.18 1.12 -15.63
CA ASP A 71 -16.44 1.82 -15.32
C ASP A 71 -17.57 1.33 -16.24
N VAL A 72 -17.24 1.05 -17.52
CA VAL A 72 -18.16 0.43 -18.48
C VAL A 72 -18.65 -0.94 -17.99
N VAL A 73 -17.77 -1.73 -17.34
CA VAL A 73 -18.15 -3.02 -16.77
C VAL A 73 -19.18 -2.85 -15.64
N GLU A 74 -19.04 -1.81 -14.82
CA GLU A 74 -20.04 -1.51 -13.79
C GLU A 74 -21.37 -1.08 -14.41
N GLU A 75 -21.33 -0.15 -15.37
CA GLU A 75 -22.52 0.42 -16.00
C GLU A 75 -23.30 -0.58 -16.86
N GLU A 76 -22.61 -1.37 -17.70
CA GLU A 76 -23.26 -2.27 -18.66
C GLU A 76 -23.56 -3.65 -18.07
N CYS A 77 -22.71 -4.14 -17.16
CA CYS A 77 -22.85 -5.48 -16.59
C CYS A 77 -23.38 -5.48 -15.15
N GLY A 78 -23.46 -4.31 -14.49
CA GLY A 78 -23.93 -4.18 -13.11
C GLY A 78 -22.96 -4.79 -12.09
N ILE A 79 -21.67 -4.90 -12.42
CA ILE A 79 -20.67 -5.54 -11.58
C ILE A 79 -19.85 -4.47 -10.86
N SER A 80 -20.10 -4.30 -9.56
CA SER A 80 -19.28 -3.46 -8.67
C SER A 80 -18.28 -4.33 -7.92
N ILE A 81 -17.00 -3.96 -7.96
CA ILE A 81 -15.91 -4.65 -7.29
C ILE A 81 -15.19 -3.64 -6.39
N GLU A 82 -15.44 -3.75 -5.09
CA GLU A 82 -14.92 -2.79 -4.12
C GLU A 82 -13.40 -2.65 -4.21
N GLY A 83 -12.90 -1.41 -4.28
CA GLY A 83 -11.47 -1.12 -4.40
C GLY A 83 -10.86 -1.30 -5.79
N VAL A 84 -11.62 -1.85 -6.75
CA VAL A 84 -11.18 -2.01 -8.15
C VAL A 84 -11.83 -0.95 -9.04
N ASN A 85 -13.16 -0.81 -8.98
CA ASN A 85 -13.89 0.27 -9.64
C ASN A 85 -14.56 1.25 -8.66
N THR A 86 -14.38 1.05 -7.35
CA THR A 86 -14.76 2.02 -6.33
C THR A 86 -13.53 2.50 -5.54
N PRO A 87 -13.48 3.78 -5.13
CA PRO A 87 -12.31 4.32 -4.43
C PRO A 87 -12.23 3.85 -2.98
N TYR A 88 -11.00 3.59 -2.54
CA TYR A 88 -10.66 3.36 -1.14
C TYR A 88 -9.88 4.53 -0.52
N LEU A 89 -10.26 4.87 0.71
CA LEU A 89 -9.55 5.81 1.57
C LEU A 89 -8.59 5.06 2.50
N TYR A 90 -7.40 5.63 2.64
CA TYR A 90 -6.33 5.07 3.44
C TYR A 90 -5.80 6.10 4.45
N PHE A 91 -5.90 5.77 5.74
CA PHE A 91 -5.41 6.59 6.84
C PHE A 91 -4.17 5.96 7.46
N GLY A 92 -3.01 6.49 7.08
CA GLY A 92 -1.69 6.02 7.52
C GLY A 92 -1.18 6.68 8.79
N MET A 93 -0.26 6.00 9.44
CA MET A 93 0.62 6.55 10.49
C MET A 93 2.05 6.08 10.27
N TRP A 94 2.99 6.58 11.08
CA TRP A 94 4.38 6.12 11.02
C TRP A 94 4.46 4.59 11.05
N LYS A 95 5.23 4.02 10.12
CA LYS A 95 5.41 2.58 9.85
C LYS A 95 4.21 1.82 9.28
N THR A 96 3.05 2.43 9.04
CA THR A 96 2.01 1.72 8.28
C THR A 96 2.57 1.31 6.92
N THR A 97 2.27 0.07 6.51
CA THR A 97 3.01 -0.62 5.45
C THR A 97 2.05 -1.28 4.48
N PHE A 98 2.35 -1.12 3.19
CA PHE A 98 1.84 -2.01 2.14
C PHE A 98 2.94 -2.99 1.77
N ALA A 99 2.61 -4.27 1.74
CA ALA A 99 3.55 -5.30 1.36
C ALA A 99 3.77 -5.37 -0.15
N TRP A 100 4.77 -6.14 -0.57
CA TRP A 100 5.00 -6.42 -1.99
C TRP A 100 3.79 -7.11 -2.61
N HIS A 101 3.22 -6.51 -3.65
CA HIS A 101 2.11 -7.07 -4.43
C HIS A 101 2.05 -6.42 -5.82
N THR A 102 1.26 -7.03 -6.70
CA THR A 102 0.66 -6.37 -7.86
C THR A 102 -0.84 -6.24 -7.59
N GLU A 103 -1.50 -5.30 -8.27
CA GLU A 103 -2.94 -5.06 -8.14
C GLU A 103 -3.75 -6.28 -8.60
N ASP A 104 -5.00 -6.39 -8.15
CA ASP A 104 -5.88 -7.50 -8.53
C ASP A 104 -6.02 -7.58 -10.06
N MET A 105 -5.94 -8.82 -10.57
CA MET A 105 -5.89 -9.10 -12.02
C MET A 105 -4.74 -8.40 -12.79
N ASP A 106 -3.69 -7.96 -12.08
CA ASP A 106 -2.57 -7.18 -12.62
C ASP A 106 -3.00 -5.88 -13.31
N LEU A 107 -4.08 -5.27 -12.79
CA LEU A 107 -4.59 -3.99 -13.25
C LEU A 107 -3.66 -2.83 -12.87
N TYR A 108 -3.98 -1.65 -13.41
CA TYR A 108 -3.38 -0.40 -12.98
C TYR A 108 -4.01 0.06 -11.66
N SER A 109 -3.26 0.81 -10.86
CA SER A 109 -3.78 1.57 -9.73
C SER A 109 -3.40 3.04 -9.84
N ILE A 110 -4.21 3.89 -9.22
CA ILE A 110 -3.93 5.31 -9.04
C ILE A 110 -4.06 5.65 -7.56
N ASN A 111 -3.12 6.45 -7.05
CA ASN A 111 -3.11 6.89 -5.66
C ASN A 111 -2.96 8.40 -5.59
N TYR A 112 -3.82 9.06 -4.81
CA TYR A 112 -3.72 10.48 -4.53
C TYR A 112 -3.56 10.73 -3.03
N LEU A 113 -2.46 11.39 -2.65
CA LEU A 113 -2.19 11.77 -1.26
C LEU A 113 -2.89 13.11 -0.97
N HIS A 114 -4.11 13.04 -0.44
CA HIS A 114 -4.91 14.23 -0.16
C HIS A 114 -4.25 15.22 0.83
N PHE A 115 -3.68 14.72 1.94
CA PHE A 115 -2.97 15.54 2.92
C PHE A 115 -2.11 14.67 3.85
N GLY A 116 -1.23 15.32 4.63
CA GLY A 116 -0.45 14.70 5.70
C GLY A 116 1.01 14.43 5.32
N GLU A 117 1.58 13.43 5.97
CA GLU A 117 3.00 13.04 5.80
C GLU A 117 3.22 12.24 4.50
N PRO A 118 4.44 12.27 3.93
CA PRO A 118 4.75 11.61 2.68
C PRO A 118 4.63 10.07 2.76
N LYS A 119 4.46 9.45 1.59
CA LYS A 119 4.46 8.01 1.39
C LYS A 119 5.65 7.62 0.50
N SER A 120 6.52 6.74 1.00
CA SER A 120 7.64 6.20 0.21
C SER A 120 7.21 4.92 -0.48
N TRP A 121 7.59 4.78 -1.75
CA TRP A 121 7.27 3.62 -2.57
C TRP A 121 8.53 2.84 -2.92
N TYR A 122 8.36 1.57 -3.27
CA TYR A 122 9.38 0.81 -3.97
C TYR A 122 8.70 0.13 -5.15
N ALA A 123 9.30 0.21 -6.33
CA ALA A 123 8.76 -0.39 -7.53
C ALA A 123 9.80 -1.28 -8.20
N ILE A 124 9.35 -2.41 -8.75
CA ILE A 124 10.16 -3.31 -9.57
C ILE A 124 9.61 -3.24 -10.99
N PRO A 125 10.46 -3.04 -12.01
CA PRO A 125 10.01 -3.06 -13.39
C PRO A 125 9.27 -4.36 -13.73
N PRO A 126 8.14 -4.32 -14.48
CA PRO A 126 7.36 -5.51 -14.79
C PRO A 126 8.18 -6.65 -15.42
N GLU A 127 9.18 -6.34 -16.27
CA GLU A 127 10.08 -7.35 -16.87
C GLU A 127 10.91 -8.14 -15.84
N HIS A 128 10.97 -7.66 -14.59
CA HIS A 128 11.69 -8.28 -13.48
C HIS A 128 10.78 -8.85 -12.39
N GLY A 129 9.45 -8.76 -12.51
CA GLY A 129 8.50 -9.27 -11.52
C GLY A 129 8.72 -10.74 -11.15
N LYS A 130 8.94 -11.60 -12.15
CA LYS A 130 9.24 -13.04 -11.94
C LYS A 130 10.53 -13.29 -11.15
N ARG A 131 11.48 -12.36 -11.15
CA ARG A 131 12.71 -12.47 -10.35
C ARG A 131 12.42 -12.20 -8.87
N LEU A 132 11.53 -11.24 -8.56
CA LEU A 132 11.05 -11.02 -7.20
C LEU A 132 10.27 -12.24 -6.70
N GLU A 133 9.35 -12.79 -7.50
CA GLU A 133 8.57 -13.98 -7.12
C GLU A 133 9.48 -15.14 -6.71
N ARG A 134 10.48 -15.47 -7.54
CA ARG A 134 11.47 -16.53 -7.24
C ARG A 134 12.28 -16.24 -5.97
N LEU A 135 12.69 -14.99 -5.77
CA LEU A 135 13.39 -14.59 -4.55
C LEU A 135 12.51 -14.80 -3.32
N ALA A 136 11.25 -14.37 -3.40
CA ALA A 136 10.28 -14.50 -2.32
C ALA A 136 9.98 -15.97 -2.00
N GLN A 137 9.83 -16.83 -3.01
CA GLN A 137 9.64 -18.28 -2.81
C GLN A 137 10.81 -18.90 -2.03
N GLY A 138 12.05 -18.49 -2.31
CA GLY A 138 13.24 -18.96 -1.59
C GLY A 138 13.29 -18.51 -0.12
N PHE A 139 12.83 -17.31 0.19
CA PHE A 139 12.81 -16.77 1.56
C PHE A 139 11.59 -17.20 2.38
N PHE A 140 10.46 -17.48 1.72
CA PHE A 140 9.18 -17.80 2.36
C PHE A 140 8.65 -19.16 1.87
N PRO A 141 9.39 -20.26 2.05
CA PRO A 141 9.05 -21.56 1.46
C PRO A 141 7.71 -22.10 2.00
N SER A 142 7.40 -21.88 3.28
CA SER A 142 6.12 -22.30 3.86
C SER A 142 4.93 -21.58 3.23
N SER A 143 5.07 -20.28 2.93
CA SER A 143 4.04 -19.51 2.23
C SER A 143 3.90 -19.94 0.78
N SER A 144 5.03 -20.18 0.10
CA SER A 144 5.05 -20.66 -1.28
C SER A 144 4.44 -22.05 -1.45
N GLN A 145 4.62 -22.95 -0.48
CA GLN A 145 4.00 -24.29 -0.50
C GLN A 145 2.48 -24.22 -0.29
N GLY A 146 2.00 -23.21 0.43
CA GLY A 146 0.57 -23.03 0.70
C GLY A 146 -0.18 -22.32 -0.42
N CYS A 147 0.48 -21.49 -1.23
CA CYS A 147 -0.13 -20.75 -2.32
C CYS A 147 0.91 -20.35 -3.37
N ASP A 148 0.66 -20.70 -4.63
CA ASP A 148 1.53 -20.36 -5.77
C ASP A 148 1.69 -18.84 -5.95
N ALA A 149 0.67 -18.08 -5.57
CA ALA A 149 0.60 -16.62 -5.69
C ALA A 149 0.60 -15.91 -4.32
N PHE A 150 1.30 -16.43 -3.31
CA PHE A 150 1.22 -15.93 -1.93
C PHE A 150 1.55 -14.42 -1.75
N LEU A 151 2.27 -13.79 -2.69
CA LEU A 151 2.48 -12.33 -2.66
C LEU A 151 1.17 -11.54 -2.78
N ARG A 152 0.13 -12.12 -3.39
CA ARG A 152 -1.24 -11.57 -3.42
C ARG A 152 -1.85 -11.42 -2.03
N HIS A 153 -1.33 -12.13 -1.03
CA HIS A 153 -1.82 -12.01 0.34
C HIS A 153 -1.38 -10.71 1.02
N LYS A 154 -0.53 -9.89 0.39
CA LYS A 154 -0.09 -8.57 0.87
C LYS A 154 0.51 -8.62 2.30
N MET A 155 1.27 -9.68 2.61
CA MET A 155 1.94 -9.86 3.93
C MET A 155 3.48 -9.94 3.86
N THR A 156 4.07 -9.99 2.66
CA THR A 156 5.50 -10.25 2.49
C THR A 156 6.30 -8.96 2.35
N LEU A 157 7.25 -8.76 3.27
CA LEU A 157 8.14 -7.60 3.29
C LEU A 157 9.58 -8.02 3.00
N ILE A 158 10.18 -7.37 2.00
CA ILE A 158 11.57 -7.57 1.59
C ILE A 158 12.21 -6.20 1.47
N SER A 159 13.33 -5.98 2.16
CA SER A 159 13.99 -4.67 2.20
C SER A 159 14.82 -4.39 0.94
N PRO A 160 15.05 -3.12 0.59
CA PRO A 160 15.89 -2.74 -0.56
C PRO A 160 17.33 -3.28 -0.43
N SER A 161 17.85 -3.40 0.79
CA SER A 161 19.15 -4.04 1.05
C SER A 161 19.17 -5.51 0.62
N VAL A 162 18.08 -6.25 0.82
CA VAL A 162 17.94 -7.64 0.35
C VAL A 162 17.80 -7.66 -1.17
N LEU A 163 16.97 -6.82 -1.76
CA LEU A 163 16.82 -6.73 -3.22
C LEU A 163 18.16 -6.46 -3.91
N LYS A 164 18.92 -5.48 -3.43
CA LYS A 164 20.25 -5.15 -3.94
C LYS A 164 21.24 -6.32 -3.80
N LYS A 165 21.22 -7.03 -2.67
CA LYS A 165 22.08 -8.19 -2.42
C LYS A 165 21.84 -9.32 -3.44
N TYR A 166 20.60 -9.53 -3.86
CA TYR A 166 20.22 -10.57 -4.83
C TYR A 166 20.07 -10.03 -6.27
N GLY A 167 20.51 -8.79 -6.51
CA GLY A 167 20.52 -8.18 -7.85
C GLY A 167 19.14 -7.99 -8.46
N ILE A 168 18.09 -7.81 -7.65
CA ILE A 168 16.74 -7.47 -8.13
C ILE A 168 16.70 -5.97 -8.44
N PRO A 169 16.44 -5.55 -9.68
CA PRO A 169 16.31 -4.13 -10.02
C PRO A 169 15.04 -3.56 -9.40
N PHE A 170 15.17 -2.40 -8.77
CA PHE A 170 14.06 -1.66 -8.16
C PHE A 170 14.39 -0.16 -8.17
N ASP A 171 13.37 0.66 -7.97
CA ASP A 171 13.50 2.10 -7.73
C ASP A 171 12.65 2.53 -6.52
N LYS A 172 12.88 3.74 -6.00
CA LYS A 172 12.20 4.28 -4.82
C LYS A 172 11.86 5.76 -4.90
#